data_AF-A0A2E9WDK6-F1
#
_entry.id   AF-A0A2E9WDK6-F1
#
_cell.length_a   1.000
_cell.length_b   1.000
_cell.length_c   1.000
_cell.angle_alpha   90.00
_cell.angle_beta   90.00
_cell.angle_gamma   90.00
#
_symmetry.space_group_name_H-M   'P 1'
#
loop_
_entity.id
_entity.type
_entity.pdbx_description
1 polymer ?
#
loop_
_entity_poly.entity_id
_entity_poly.type
_entity_poly.pdbx_seq_one_letter_code
_entity_poly.pdbx_strand_id
1 'polypeptide(L)'
;QWFANHTAYTISKYGMSLVTLGLAAEFEDEGVAVNSLWPVTVIETAALNMIPGLEQGRARKPEIIADAAHAILTAPSREVTGGFFTDEAVLEAIGITDFEQYNLTPGKSPYPDFFLELDRNGKNDPQVAKLLEKLGRFHKAA
;
A
#
# COMPACT_ATOMS: atom_id res chain seq x y z
N GLN A 1 -14.30 -14.18 2.19
CA GLN A 1 -13.99 -14.62 0.81
C GLN A 1 -12.58 -15.21 0.71
N TRP A 2 -11.54 -14.44 1.02
CA TRP A 2 -10.13 -14.82 0.83
C TRP A 2 -9.66 -16.09 1.56
N PHE A 3 -10.14 -16.31 2.78
CA PHE A 3 -9.77 -17.50 3.57
C PHE A 3 -10.29 -18.82 3.01
N ALA A 4 -11.28 -18.82 2.12
CA ALA A 4 -11.91 -20.06 1.61
C ALA A 4 -11.12 -20.71 0.47
N ASN A 5 -10.53 -19.91 -0.42
CA ASN A 5 -9.94 -20.42 -1.67
C ASN A 5 -8.41 -20.52 -1.64
N HIS A 6 -7.75 -19.82 -0.71
CA HIS A 6 -6.29 -19.77 -0.61
C HIS A 6 -5.86 -19.49 0.83
N THR A 7 -6.36 -20.31 1.76
CA THR A 7 -6.17 -20.16 3.22
C THR A 7 -4.70 -19.98 3.62
N ALA A 8 -3.81 -20.84 3.12
CA ALA A 8 -2.39 -20.78 3.47
C ALA A 8 -1.73 -19.47 3.04
N TYR A 9 -2.05 -18.98 1.84
CA TYR A 9 -1.56 -17.71 1.33
C TYR A 9 -2.15 -16.51 2.08
N THR A 10 -3.43 -16.57 2.43
CA THR A 10 -4.05 -15.51 3.24
C THR A 10 -3.45 -15.46 4.64
N ILE A 11 -3.22 -16.60 5.29
CA ILE A 11 -2.55 -16.65 6.60
C ILE A 11 -1.16 -16.05 6.51
N SER A 12 -0.37 -16.39 5.48
CA SER A 12 1.00 -15.87 5.37
C SER A 12 1.01 -14.34 5.19
N LYS A 13 0.14 -13.80 4.33
CA LYS A 13 0.03 -12.35 4.11
C LYS A 13 -0.53 -11.60 5.32
N TYR A 14 -1.60 -12.10 5.94
CA TYR A 14 -2.15 -11.50 7.16
C TYR A 14 -1.15 -11.58 8.32
N GLY A 15 -0.37 -12.67 8.41
CA GLY A 15 0.68 -12.82 9.40
C GLY A 15 1.70 -11.68 9.34
N MET A 16 2.10 -11.25 8.14
CA MET A 16 2.98 -10.08 7.98
C MET A 16 2.35 -8.80 8.53
N SER A 17 1.05 -8.59 8.29
CA SER A 17 0.33 -7.43 8.84
C SER A 17 0.20 -7.48 10.36
N LEU A 18 0.01 -8.66 10.95
CA LEU A 18 0.02 -8.84 12.40
C LEU A 18 1.39 -8.54 13.01
N VAL A 19 2.49 -8.88 12.30
CA VAL A 19 3.84 -8.49 12.69
C VAL A 19 4.01 -6.97 12.67
N THR A 20 3.49 -6.27 11.64
CA THR A 20 3.46 -4.80 11.65
C THR A 20 2.76 -4.25 12.90
N LEU A 21 1.58 -4.79 13.24
CA LEU A 21 0.82 -4.35 14.41
C LEU A 21 1.62 -4.52 15.71
N GLY A 22 2.24 -5.68 15.91
CA GLY A 22 3.02 -5.98 17.11
C GLY A 22 4.28 -5.13 17.21
N LEU A 23 5.11 -5.12 16.16
CA LEU A 23 6.40 -4.44 16.19
C LEU A 23 6.28 -2.91 16.20
N ALA A 24 5.21 -2.34 15.61
CA ALA A 24 4.96 -0.91 15.69
C ALA A 24 4.75 -0.44 17.14
N ALA A 25 4.06 -1.26 17.96
CA ALA A 25 3.85 -0.98 19.37
C ALA A 25 5.10 -1.30 20.21
N GLU A 26 5.80 -2.40 19.89
CA GLU A 26 6.99 -2.83 20.63
C GLU A 26 8.14 -1.80 20.54
N PHE A 27 8.34 -1.17 19.38
CA PHE A 27 9.46 -0.26 19.13
C PHE A 27 9.09 1.23 19.12
N GLU A 28 7.90 1.61 19.61
CA GLU A 28 7.43 3.00 19.60
C GLU A 28 8.40 3.94 20.34
N ASP A 29 8.85 3.55 21.55
CA ASP A 29 9.76 4.36 22.38
C ASP A 29 11.15 4.51 21.74
N GLU A 30 11.61 3.46 21.06
CA GLU A 30 12.88 3.42 20.32
C GLU A 30 12.86 4.30 19.06
N GLY A 31 11.66 4.71 18.60
CA GLY A 31 11.49 5.57 17.44
C GLY A 31 11.70 4.85 16.11
N VAL A 32 11.47 3.53 16.08
CA VAL A 32 11.48 2.73 14.85
C VAL A 32 10.06 2.69 14.28
N ALA A 33 9.90 3.17 13.05
CA ALA A 33 8.61 3.09 12.37
C ALA A 33 8.41 1.71 11.74
N VAL A 34 7.27 1.08 12.02
CA VAL A 34 6.87 -0.17 11.38
C VAL A 34 5.52 0.03 10.72
N ASN A 35 5.46 -0.15 9.40
CA ASN A 35 4.25 0.05 8.60
C ASN A 35 4.12 -1.08 7.58
N SER A 36 2.90 -1.29 7.08
CA SER A 36 2.59 -2.13 5.93
C SER A 36 2.18 -1.25 4.76
N LEU A 37 2.61 -1.61 3.55
CA LEU A 37 2.22 -0.97 2.30
C LEU A 37 1.69 -2.05 1.33
N TRP A 38 0.55 -1.79 0.71
CA TRP A 38 -0.10 -2.72 -0.22
C TRP A 38 -0.56 -2.00 -1.50
N PRO A 39 -0.41 -2.58 -2.69
CA PRO A 39 -0.88 -1.96 -3.92
C PRO A 39 -2.41 -2.06 -4.07
N VAL A 40 -3.06 -1.01 -4.56
CA VAL A 40 -4.52 -1.06 -4.88
C VAL A 40 -4.80 -1.99 -6.05
N THR A 41 -3.84 -2.11 -6.97
CA THR A 41 -3.98 -2.81 -8.24
C THR A 41 -2.81 -3.75 -8.47
N VAL A 42 -2.97 -4.75 -9.33
CA VAL A 42 -1.87 -5.67 -9.66
C VAL A 42 -0.65 -4.92 -10.23
N ILE A 43 0.55 -5.30 -9.80
CA ILE A 43 1.82 -4.66 -10.18
C ILE A 43 2.60 -5.54 -11.14
N GLU A 44 3.14 -4.94 -12.21
CA GLU A 44 3.94 -5.61 -13.21
C GLU A 44 5.24 -6.17 -12.61
N THR A 45 5.19 -7.45 -12.27
CA THR A 45 6.35 -8.21 -11.79
C THR A 45 6.35 -9.58 -12.46
N ALA A 46 7.48 -10.29 -12.41
CA ALA A 46 7.56 -11.65 -12.89
C ALA A 46 6.52 -12.59 -12.22
N ALA A 47 6.05 -12.24 -11.02
CA ALA A 47 5.03 -12.99 -10.29
C ALA A 47 3.63 -12.87 -10.91
N LEU A 48 3.33 -11.83 -11.70
CA LEU A 48 2.04 -11.75 -12.39
C LEU A 48 1.83 -12.92 -13.36
N ASN A 49 2.90 -13.45 -13.94
CA ASN A 49 2.84 -14.61 -14.83
C ASN A 49 2.35 -15.87 -14.10
N MET A 50 2.32 -15.87 -12.76
CA MET A 50 1.80 -16.96 -11.94
C MET A 50 0.29 -16.87 -11.70
N ILE A 51 -0.38 -15.78 -12.09
CA ILE A 51 -1.83 -15.60 -11.93
C ILE A 51 -2.53 -15.94 -13.26
N PRO A 52 -3.24 -17.08 -13.35
CA PRO A 52 -3.92 -17.47 -14.58
C PRO A 52 -5.04 -16.49 -14.94
N GLY A 53 -5.16 -16.14 -16.23
CA GLY A 53 -6.30 -15.40 -16.76
C GLY A 53 -6.21 -13.88 -16.72
N LEU A 54 -5.11 -13.29 -16.25
CA LEU A 54 -4.88 -11.85 -16.38
C LEU A 54 -4.41 -11.49 -17.79
N GLU A 55 -5.11 -10.55 -18.42
CA GLU A 55 -4.65 -9.92 -19.67
C GLU A 55 -3.35 -9.14 -19.40
N GLN A 56 -2.32 -9.40 -20.20
CA GLN A 56 -1.06 -8.65 -20.15
C GLN A 56 -1.31 -7.15 -20.43
N GLY A 57 -0.53 -6.29 -19.78
CA GLY A 57 -0.67 -4.83 -19.93
C GLY A 57 -1.69 -4.19 -18.99
N ARG A 58 -2.55 -4.96 -18.31
CA ARG A 58 -3.54 -4.46 -17.33
C ARG A 58 -3.01 -4.50 -15.89
N ALA A 59 -1.84 -3.91 -15.69
CA ALA A 59 -1.17 -3.77 -14.41
C ALA A 59 -0.62 -2.35 -14.28
N ARG A 60 -0.22 -1.97 -13.07
CA ARG A 60 0.63 -0.78 -12.87
C ARG A 60 2.09 -1.15 -12.83
N LYS A 61 2.93 -0.20 -13.20
CA LYS A 61 4.38 -0.33 -13.11
C LYS A 61 4.83 -0.29 -11.64
N PRO A 62 5.93 -0.96 -11.26
CA PRO A 62 6.41 -1.01 -9.87
C PRO A 62 6.69 0.34 -9.22
N GLU A 63 6.91 1.39 -10.01
CA GLU A 63 7.23 2.75 -9.57
C GLU A 63 6.16 3.32 -8.64
N ILE A 64 4.87 2.94 -8.78
CA ILE A 64 3.82 3.42 -7.87
C ILE A 64 4.06 2.98 -6.43
N ILE A 65 4.52 1.74 -6.24
CA ILE A 65 4.88 1.22 -4.92
C ILE A 65 6.20 1.82 -4.46
N ALA A 66 7.14 2.05 -5.37
CA ALA A 66 8.42 2.68 -5.04
C ALA A 66 8.22 4.12 -4.51
N ASP A 67 7.40 4.92 -5.19
CA ASP A 67 7.12 6.31 -4.80
C ASP A 67 6.34 6.37 -3.47
N ALA A 68 5.34 5.50 -3.29
CA ALA A 68 4.63 5.40 -2.03
C ALA A 68 5.55 4.95 -0.88
N ALA A 69 6.42 3.97 -1.11
CA ALA A 69 7.40 3.51 -0.14
C ALA A 69 8.40 4.63 0.19
N HIS A 70 8.89 5.36 -0.82
CA HIS A 70 9.78 6.50 -0.61
C HIS A 70 9.13 7.57 0.29
N ALA A 71 7.86 7.89 0.04
CA ALA A 71 7.13 8.85 0.86
C ALA A 71 7.00 8.40 2.33
N ILE A 72 6.77 7.11 2.58
CA ILE A 72 6.73 6.56 3.94
C ILE A 72 8.12 6.57 4.59
N LEU A 73 9.15 6.09 3.88
CA LEU A 73 10.50 5.90 4.41
C LEU A 73 11.22 7.22 4.73
N THR A 74 10.83 8.31 4.08
CA THR A 74 11.39 9.65 4.32
C THR A 74 10.62 10.45 5.36
N ALA A 75 9.45 9.99 5.80
CA ALA A 75 8.66 10.64 6.83
C ALA A 75 9.28 10.46 8.23
N PRO A 76 8.97 11.34 9.21
CA PRO A 76 9.48 11.21 10.56
C PRO A 76 9.00 9.90 11.23
N SER A 77 9.95 9.03 11.59
CA SER A 77 9.64 7.68 12.09
C SER A 77 8.79 7.68 13.38
N ARG A 78 8.99 8.69 14.24
CA ARG A 78 8.23 8.88 15.48
C ARG A 78 6.79 9.37 15.25
N GLU A 79 6.46 9.80 14.04
CA GLU A 79 5.12 10.31 13.72
C GLU A 79 4.29 9.36 12.86
N VAL A 80 4.95 8.57 12.01
CA VAL A 80 4.33 7.69 11.02
C VAL A 80 4.72 6.23 11.27
N THR A 81 4.03 5.57 12.20
CA THR A 81 4.21 4.16 12.55
C THR A 81 2.86 3.48 12.81
N GLY A 82 2.78 2.16 12.61
CA GLY A 82 1.55 1.36 12.79
C GLY A 82 0.52 1.52 11.68
N GLY A 83 0.91 2.06 10.52
CA GLY A 83 0.03 2.26 9.37
C GLY A 83 -0.11 1.03 8.47
N PHE A 84 -1.32 0.81 7.97
CA PHE A 84 -1.64 -0.13 6.89
C PHE A 84 -2.05 0.66 5.66
N PHE A 85 -1.05 1.05 4.87
CA PHE A 85 -1.23 1.97 3.77
C PHE A 85 -1.51 1.27 2.44
N THR A 86 -2.24 1.97 1.58
CA THR A 86 -2.26 1.67 0.15
C THR A 86 -1.38 2.66 -0.60
N ASP A 87 -0.82 2.24 -1.73
CA ASP A 87 0.00 3.08 -2.61
C ASP A 87 -0.75 4.35 -3.05
N GLU A 88 -1.96 4.22 -3.57
CA GLU A 88 -2.78 5.36 -3.98
C GLU A 88 -3.05 6.33 -2.82
N ALA A 89 -3.43 5.82 -1.63
CA ALA A 89 -3.76 6.68 -0.50
C ALA A 89 -2.54 7.49 -0.01
N VAL A 90 -1.36 6.89 -0.03
CA VAL A 90 -0.09 7.57 0.31
C VAL A 90 0.22 8.65 -0.72
N LEU A 91 0.12 8.31 -2.01
CA LEU A 91 0.41 9.24 -3.11
C LEU A 91 -0.58 10.42 -3.12
N GLU A 92 -1.87 10.18 -2.88
CA GLU A 92 -2.87 11.25 -2.76
C GLU A 92 -2.58 12.15 -1.57
N ALA A 93 -2.14 11.59 -0.44
CA ALA A 93 -1.79 12.38 0.74
C ALA A 93 -0.66 13.37 0.46
N ILE A 94 0.30 13.01 -0.40
CA ILE A 94 1.38 13.90 -0.86
C ILE A 94 1.03 14.71 -2.12
N GLY A 95 -0.21 14.60 -2.61
CA GLY A 95 -0.73 15.44 -3.70
C GLY A 95 -0.64 14.83 -5.10
N ILE A 96 -0.24 13.56 -5.23
CA ILE A 96 -0.25 12.84 -6.51
C ILE A 96 -1.61 12.14 -6.64
N THR A 97 -2.46 12.65 -7.53
CA THR A 97 -3.82 12.12 -7.76
C THR A 97 -4.03 11.59 -9.18
N ASP A 98 -3.10 11.87 -10.10
CA ASP A 98 -3.10 11.27 -11.44
C ASP A 98 -2.23 10.00 -11.46
N PHE A 99 -2.90 8.86 -11.49
CA PHE A 99 -2.26 7.54 -11.51
C PHE A 99 -2.06 6.95 -12.91
N GLU A 100 -2.51 7.63 -13.97
CA GLU A 100 -2.40 7.12 -15.33
C GLU A 100 -0.95 6.88 -15.74
N GLN A 101 -0.03 7.73 -15.25
CA GLN A 101 1.41 7.60 -15.48
C GLN A 101 2.00 6.26 -15.01
N TYR A 102 1.37 5.64 -14.00
CA TYR A 102 1.76 4.34 -13.46
C TYR A 102 1.13 3.17 -14.20
N ASN A 103 0.16 3.38 -15.11
CA ASN A 103 -0.39 2.28 -15.88
C ASN A 103 0.67 1.73 -16.85
N LEU A 104 0.77 0.40 -16.93
CA LEU A 104 1.69 -0.26 -17.84
C LEU A 104 1.30 -0.01 -19.31
N THR A 105 -0.01 0.02 -19.59
CA THR A 105 -0.56 0.37 -20.90
C THR A 105 -1.52 1.56 -20.76
N PRO A 106 -1.23 2.71 -21.39
CA PRO A 106 -2.12 3.88 -21.34
C PRO A 106 -3.55 3.55 -21.78
N GLY A 107 -4.53 4.05 -21.05
CA GLY A 107 -5.96 3.85 -21.32
C GLY A 107 -6.51 2.47 -20.93
N LYS A 108 -5.68 1.55 -20.41
CA LYS A 108 -6.14 0.26 -19.88
C LYS A 108 -6.16 0.26 -18.36
N SER A 109 -7.35 0.20 -17.77
CA SER A 109 -7.49 0.10 -16.33
C SER A 109 -6.86 -1.20 -15.80
N PRO A 110 -5.98 -1.12 -14.78
CA PRO A 110 -5.35 -2.29 -14.18
C PRO A 110 -6.38 -3.12 -13.39
N TYR A 111 -6.07 -4.40 -13.18
CA TYR A 111 -6.91 -5.24 -12.32
C TYR A 111 -6.73 -4.87 -10.84
N PRO A 112 -7.80 -4.93 -10.02
CA PRO A 112 -7.67 -4.74 -8.58
C PRO A 112 -6.82 -5.86 -7.96
N ASP A 113 -6.07 -5.53 -6.91
CA ASP A 113 -5.31 -6.54 -6.18
C ASP A 113 -6.19 -7.28 -5.14
N PHE A 114 -5.64 -8.37 -4.59
CA PHE A 114 -6.31 -9.14 -3.54
C PHE A 114 -6.42 -8.36 -2.22
N PHE A 115 -7.35 -8.82 -1.36
CA PHE A 115 -7.53 -8.34 0.02
C PHE A 115 -8.09 -6.93 0.18
N LEU A 116 -8.49 -6.27 -0.91
CA LEU A 116 -9.07 -4.93 -0.89
C LEU A 116 -10.58 -4.94 -1.14
N GLU A 117 -11.25 -4.04 -0.43
CA GLU A 117 -12.57 -3.55 -0.80
C GLU A 117 -12.34 -2.19 -1.47
N LEU A 118 -12.71 -2.05 -2.75
CA LEU A 118 -12.34 -0.88 -3.58
C LEU A 118 -12.88 0.45 -3.04
N ASP A 119 -13.97 0.41 -2.28
CA ASP A 119 -14.56 1.56 -1.58
C ASP A 119 -13.88 1.87 -0.23
N ARG A 120 -12.90 1.05 0.19
CA ARG A 120 -12.29 1.06 1.53
C ARG A 120 -10.77 0.84 1.49
N ASN A 121 -10.08 1.54 0.59
CA ASN A 121 -8.63 1.51 0.34
C ASN A 121 -7.74 2.05 1.50
N GLY A 122 -8.11 1.81 2.76
CA GLY A 122 -7.37 2.20 3.97
C GLY A 122 -7.72 3.58 4.51
N LYS A 123 -8.29 4.49 3.70
CA LYS A 123 -8.65 5.85 4.15
C LYS A 123 -9.77 5.93 5.18
N ASN A 124 -10.64 4.92 5.22
CA ASN A 124 -11.79 4.91 6.12
C ASN A 124 -11.41 4.48 7.54
N ASP A 125 -10.19 3.97 7.75
CA ASP A 125 -9.66 3.71 9.07
C ASP A 125 -9.17 5.04 9.71
N PRO A 126 -9.71 5.47 10.87
CA PRO A 126 -9.36 6.75 11.47
C PRO A 126 -7.88 6.88 11.86
N GLN A 127 -7.23 5.77 12.23
CA GLN A 127 -5.80 5.77 12.56
C GLN A 127 -4.98 5.97 11.29
N VAL A 128 -5.28 5.22 10.23
CA VAL A 128 -4.58 5.37 8.93
C VAL A 128 -4.80 6.76 8.36
N ALA A 129 -6.01 7.31 8.41
CA ALA A 129 -6.31 8.68 7.96
C ALA A 129 -5.43 9.72 8.67
N LYS A 130 -5.30 9.63 10.01
CA LYS A 130 -4.44 10.52 10.80
C LYS A 130 -2.96 10.40 10.40
N LEU A 131 -2.49 9.19 10.09
CA LEU A 131 -1.12 8.99 9.63
C LEU A 131 -0.90 9.57 8.23
N LEU A 132 -1.85 9.41 7.31
CA LEU A 132 -1.81 10.01 5.98
C LEU A 132 -1.79 11.55 6.05
N GLU A 133 -2.55 12.16 6.96
CA GLU A 133 -2.48 13.61 7.19
C GLU A 133 -1.10 14.08 7.66
N LYS A 134 -0.47 13.34 8.58
CA LYS A 134 0.91 13.64 9.03
C LYS A 134 1.90 13.51 7.88
N LEU A 135 1.82 12.43 7.11
CA LEU A 135 2.67 12.16 5.96
C LEU A 135 2.52 13.27 4.90
N GLY A 136 1.28 13.65 4.57
CA GLY A 136 0.99 14.75 3.64
C GLY A 136 1.47 16.11 4.12
N ARG A 137 1.35 16.42 5.42
CA ARG A 137 1.90 17.68 5.99
C ARG A 137 3.41 17.74 5.90
N PHE A 138 4.11 16.64 6.17
CA PHE A 138 5.57 16.58 6.09
C PHE A 138 6.06 16.87 4.66
N HIS A 139 5.51 16.17 3.66
CA HIS A 139 5.94 16.30 2.27
C HIS A 139 5.54 17.63 1.60
N LYS A 140 4.54 18.34 2.12
CA LYS A 140 4.20 19.70 1.66
C LYS A 140 5.08 20.79 2.28
N ALA A 141 5.76 20.49 3.37
CA ALA A 141 6.61 21.44 4.10
C ALA A 141 8.11 21.30 3.76
N ALA A 142 8.50 20.21 3.10
CA ALA A 142 9.85 19.93 2.61
C ALA A 142 10.09 20.58 1.24
#